data_AF-A0A7X9ZKA4-F1
#
_entry.id   AF-A0A7X9ZKA4-F1
#
_cell.length_a   1.000
_cell.length_b   1.000
_cell.length_c   1.000
_cell.angle_alpha   90.00
_cell.angle_beta   90.00
_cell.angle_gamma   90.00
#
_symmetry.space_group_name_H-M   'P 1'
#
loop_
_entity.id
_entity.type
_entity.pdbx_description
1 polymer ?
#
loop_
_entity_poly.entity_id
_entity_poly.type
_entity_poly.pdbx_seq_one_letter_code
_entity_poly.pdbx_strand_id
1 'polypeptide(L)'
;MSLNITRGDNETLAQYHFRLYKNKEEMGLSNIQIADLLNSEYGTNYDESKFRKEYQAYINVWKDMIEEKHKTSLPNGIVEELRYERNELKKEKIRFSDQKREFNNILRKMARLEHLQDYLKETVEQLEPVSLNIKPSHTGVKEAMVVISDMHIGMQINSQFNVYNKDVAKQRLEKLCNKTYDKVQKENITTLHIASLGDQINGLIHSTTRINNEENVIEQIITVSEYLKQFVKVFLDLGIKVKFYNVVGNHSRVVANKKDSIGTSESFERLITTILDTSFGKYSNYYSESDTEGFIVINISGKNIVLAHGDLDRGANSITKLSQLLGIQIHYIFTGHVHHHFVKEHGLTVQYGVGSFCGLDQYAISGRFSGRPSQLLVTFNEADIEETNTVYLD
;
A
#
# COMPACT_ATOMS: atom_id res chain seq x y z
N MET A 1 -34.27 -15.38 -38.34
CA MET A 1 -34.30 -14.24 -39.28
C MET A 1 -35.18 -14.65 -40.44
N SER A 2 -36.30 -13.97 -40.68
CA SER A 2 -37.13 -14.20 -41.86
C SER A 2 -36.36 -13.79 -43.10
N LEU A 3 -36.07 -14.74 -43.98
CA LEU A 3 -35.42 -14.48 -45.26
C LEU A 3 -36.39 -13.71 -46.16
N ASN A 4 -35.99 -12.51 -46.60
CA ASN A 4 -36.85 -11.67 -47.42
C ASN A 4 -37.02 -12.27 -48.82
N ILE A 5 -38.26 -12.41 -49.30
CA ILE A 5 -38.58 -13.02 -50.59
C ILE A 5 -38.40 -12.01 -51.73
N THR A 6 -38.54 -10.70 -51.46
CA THR A 6 -38.42 -9.67 -52.50
C THR A 6 -36.96 -9.33 -52.81
N ARG A 7 -36.73 -8.76 -54.00
CA ARG A 7 -35.42 -8.25 -54.40
C ARG A 7 -35.08 -6.98 -53.61
N GLY A 8 -33.84 -6.89 -53.13
CA GLY A 8 -33.34 -5.68 -52.45
C GLY A 8 -32.82 -4.62 -53.43
N ASP A 9 -32.83 -3.34 -53.03
CA ASP A 9 -32.47 -2.21 -53.90
C ASP A 9 -31.04 -2.27 -54.47
N ASN A 10 -30.10 -2.87 -53.72
CA ASN A 10 -28.70 -3.06 -54.13
C ASN A 10 -28.41 -4.45 -54.71
N GLU A 11 -29.43 -5.27 -54.93
CA GLU A 11 -29.29 -6.64 -55.42
C GLU A 11 -29.47 -6.67 -56.94
N THR A 12 -28.53 -7.25 -57.68
CA THR A 12 -28.69 -7.50 -59.12
C THR A 12 -29.68 -8.64 -59.37
N LEU A 13 -30.31 -8.66 -60.55
CA LEU A 13 -31.25 -9.73 -60.95
C LEU A 13 -30.63 -11.14 -60.84
N ALA A 14 -29.33 -11.27 -61.16
CA ALA A 14 -28.61 -12.53 -61.05
C ALA A 14 -28.36 -12.95 -59.58
N GLN A 15 -28.03 -12.00 -58.71
CA GLN A 15 -27.89 -12.26 -57.26
C GLN A 15 -29.22 -12.66 -56.63
N TYR A 16 -30.30 -12.00 -57.03
CA TYR A 16 -31.66 -12.32 -56.60
C TYR A 16 -32.06 -13.75 -57.01
N HIS A 17 -31.84 -14.09 -58.28
CA HIS A 17 -32.06 -15.44 -58.82
C HIS A 17 -31.27 -16.50 -58.05
N PHE A 18 -29.98 -16.26 -57.80
CA PHE A 18 -29.14 -17.18 -57.04
C PHE A 18 -29.62 -17.35 -55.60
N ARG A 19 -30.03 -16.26 -54.93
CA ARG A 19 -30.48 -16.27 -53.53
C ARG A 19 -31.78 -17.07 -53.35
N LEU A 20 -32.75 -16.91 -54.25
CA LEU A 20 -34.02 -17.63 -54.18
C LEU A 20 -33.83 -19.15 -54.27
N TYR A 21 -33.00 -19.63 -55.20
CA TYR A 21 -32.73 -21.06 -55.32
C TYR A 21 -31.81 -21.59 -54.21
N LYS A 22 -30.82 -20.81 -53.75
CA LYS A 22 -29.92 -21.21 -52.65
C LYS A 22 -30.66 -21.43 -51.34
N ASN A 23 -31.62 -20.57 -51.03
CA ASN A 23 -32.35 -20.60 -49.77
C ASN A 23 -33.78 -21.15 -49.94
N LYS A 24 -34.05 -21.88 -51.04
CA LYS A 24 -35.38 -22.36 -51.41
C LYS A 24 -36.07 -23.13 -50.27
N GLU A 25 -35.36 -24.06 -49.63
CA GLU A 25 -35.90 -24.89 -48.55
C GLU A 25 -36.20 -24.06 -47.29
N GLU A 26 -35.30 -23.14 -46.93
CA GLU A 26 -35.47 -22.24 -45.78
C GLU A 26 -36.60 -21.21 -45.99
N MET A 27 -36.85 -20.83 -47.24
CA MET A 27 -37.94 -19.93 -47.62
C MET A 27 -39.26 -20.66 -47.86
N GLY A 28 -39.28 -22.01 -47.85
CA GLY A 28 -40.48 -22.80 -48.12
C GLY A 28 -41.04 -22.63 -49.53
N LEU A 29 -40.22 -22.20 -50.50
CA LEU A 29 -40.66 -21.89 -51.85
C LEU A 29 -40.62 -23.12 -52.76
N SER A 30 -41.67 -23.27 -53.56
CA SER A 30 -41.65 -24.20 -54.69
C SER A 30 -40.87 -23.60 -55.86
N ASN A 31 -40.38 -24.49 -56.70
CA ASN A 31 -39.69 -24.17 -57.94
C ASN A 31 -40.57 -23.32 -58.90
N ILE A 32 -41.88 -23.56 -58.88
CA ILE A 32 -42.88 -22.77 -59.65
C ILE A 32 -42.97 -21.34 -59.09
N GLN A 33 -43.09 -21.20 -57.76
CA GLN A 33 -43.17 -19.88 -57.12
C GLN A 33 -41.90 -19.04 -57.35
N ILE A 34 -40.72 -19.67 -57.37
CA ILE A 34 -39.47 -18.97 -57.71
C ILE A 34 -39.50 -18.49 -59.17
N ALA A 35 -40.02 -19.30 -60.10
CA ALA A 35 -40.14 -18.90 -61.50
C ALA A 35 -41.10 -17.71 -61.68
N ASP A 36 -42.23 -17.69 -60.96
CA ASP A 36 -43.18 -16.57 -60.99
C ASP A 36 -42.54 -15.26 -60.48
N LEU A 37 -41.80 -15.33 -59.37
CA LEU A 37 -41.06 -14.19 -58.80
C LEU A 37 -39.96 -13.67 -59.72
N LEU A 38 -39.30 -14.56 -60.47
CA LEU A 38 -38.28 -14.16 -61.42
C LEU A 38 -38.91 -13.60 -62.69
N ASN A 39 -39.97 -14.21 -63.20
CA ASN A 39 -40.69 -13.69 -64.36
C ASN A 39 -41.25 -12.29 -64.12
N SER A 40 -41.75 -11.98 -62.92
CA SER A 40 -42.22 -10.64 -62.58
C SER A 40 -41.10 -9.59 -62.60
N GLU A 41 -39.89 -9.95 -62.18
CA GLU A 41 -38.73 -9.04 -62.10
C GLU A 41 -37.97 -8.93 -63.44
N TYR A 42 -37.88 -10.02 -64.21
CA TYR A 42 -37.22 -10.05 -65.52
C TYR A 42 -38.14 -9.58 -66.66
N GLY A 43 -39.46 -9.47 -66.43
CA GLY A 43 -40.44 -9.17 -67.48
C GLY A 43 -40.58 -10.29 -68.51
N THR A 44 -40.40 -11.54 -68.08
CA THR A 44 -40.38 -12.73 -68.95
C THR A 44 -41.53 -13.68 -68.63
N ASN A 45 -41.73 -14.70 -69.47
CA ASN A 45 -42.69 -15.77 -69.19
C ASN A 45 -42.07 -17.13 -69.49
N TYR A 46 -41.01 -17.47 -68.75
CA TYR A 46 -40.33 -18.75 -68.86
C TYR A 46 -40.83 -19.74 -67.82
N ASP A 47 -40.75 -21.03 -68.14
CA ASP A 47 -41.01 -22.06 -67.16
C ASP A 47 -39.89 -22.11 -66.09
N GLU A 48 -40.22 -22.80 -65.00
CA GLU A 48 -39.27 -23.11 -63.94
C GLU A 48 -38.00 -23.82 -64.41
N SER A 49 -38.13 -24.65 -65.46
CA SER A 49 -37.06 -25.50 -65.94
C SER A 49 -35.91 -24.67 -66.45
N LYS A 50 -36.19 -23.55 -67.11
CA LYS A 50 -35.17 -22.58 -67.53
C LYS A 50 -34.38 -22.04 -66.33
N PHE A 51 -35.06 -21.43 -65.36
CA PHE A 51 -34.40 -20.77 -64.23
C PHE A 51 -33.66 -21.76 -63.32
N ARG A 52 -34.19 -22.98 -63.15
CA ARG A 52 -33.51 -24.04 -62.42
C ARG A 52 -32.25 -24.51 -63.14
N LYS A 53 -32.31 -24.70 -64.47
CA LYS A 53 -31.14 -25.10 -65.27
C LYS A 53 -30.07 -24.03 -65.26
N GLU A 54 -30.44 -22.76 -65.33
CA GLU A 54 -29.51 -21.63 -65.21
C GLU A 54 -28.84 -21.59 -63.82
N TYR A 55 -29.60 -21.82 -62.75
CA TYR A 55 -29.03 -21.94 -61.40
C TYR A 55 -28.08 -23.13 -61.27
N GLN A 56 -28.44 -24.29 -61.83
CA GLN A 56 -27.58 -25.48 -61.83
C GLN A 56 -26.31 -25.27 -62.66
N ALA A 57 -26.41 -24.59 -63.81
CA ALA A 57 -25.25 -24.20 -64.60
C ALA A 57 -24.37 -23.21 -63.82
N TYR A 58 -24.97 -22.26 -63.11
CA TYR A 58 -24.24 -21.35 -62.24
C TYR A 58 -23.51 -22.11 -61.13
N ILE A 59 -24.16 -23.02 -60.39
CA ILE A 59 -23.48 -23.82 -59.37
C ILE A 59 -22.35 -24.65 -59.98
N ASN A 60 -22.61 -25.40 -61.05
CA ASN A 60 -21.64 -26.35 -61.58
C ASN A 60 -20.43 -25.66 -62.24
N VAL A 61 -20.59 -24.44 -62.75
CA VAL A 61 -19.48 -23.68 -63.36
C VAL A 61 -18.81 -22.74 -62.36
N TRP A 62 -19.58 -22.01 -61.55
CA TRP A 62 -19.03 -21.00 -60.64
C TRP A 62 -18.53 -21.57 -59.33
N LYS A 63 -19.05 -22.70 -58.84
CA LYS A 63 -18.56 -23.30 -57.59
C LYS A 63 -17.09 -23.72 -57.74
N ASP A 64 -16.77 -24.43 -58.81
CA ASP A 64 -15.41 -24.88 -59.09
C ASP A 64 -14.49 -23.69 -59.42
N MET A 65 -14.99 -22.70 -60.17
CA MET A 65 -14.21 -21.52 -60.55
C MET A 65 -13.92 -20.55 -59.38
N ILE A 66 -14.84 -20.41 -58.42
CA ILE A 66 -14.65 -19.62 -57.19
C ILE A 66 -13.75 -20.37 -56.19
N GLU A 67 -13.96 -21.68 -56.01
CA GLU A 67 -13.11 -22.51 -55.13
C GLU A 67 -11.66 -22.60 -55.64
N GLU A 68 -11.43 -22.60 -56.97
CA GLU A 68 -10.09 -22.47 -57.55
C GLU A 68 -9.51 -21.05 -57.41
N LYS A 69 -10.30 -19.98 -57.65
CA LYS A 69 -9.80 -18.60 -57.51
C LYS A 69 -9.41 -18.23 -56.08
N HIS A 70 -10.09 -18.78 -55.07
CA HIS A 70 -9.74 -18.56 -53.67
C HIS A 70 -8.49 -19.34 -53.20
N LYS A 71 -8.02 -20.34 -53.98
CA LYS A 71 -6.70 -20.96 -53.76
C LYS A 71 -5.55 -20.12 -54.31
N THR A 72 -5.80 -19.26 -55.30
CA THR A 72 -4.82 -18.32 -55.85
C THR A 72 -4.91 -16.93 -55.20
N SER A 73 -4.22 -16.79 -54.08
CA SER A 73 -3.42 -15.61 -53.69
C SER A 73 -4.12 -14.24 -53.55
N LEU A 74 -4.39 -13.86 -52.29
CA LEU A 74 -4.00 -12.50 -51.87
C LEU A 74 -2.47 -12.38 -52.06
N PRO A 75 -1.92 -11.29 -52.61
CA PRO A 75 -0.47 -11.12 -52.75
C PRO A 75 0.22 -11.38 -51.41
N ASN A 76 1.24 -12.24 -51.36
CA ASN A 76 1.92 -12.61 -50.11
C ASN A 76 2.37 -11.38 -49.31
N GLY A 77 2.75 -10.29 -49.98
CA GLY A 77 3.10 -9.02 -49.33
C GLY A 77 1.95 -8.39 -48.52
N ILE A 78 0.72 -8.41 -49.05
CA ILE A 78 -0.48 -7.88 -48.34
C ILE A 78 -0.83 -8.79 -47.15
N VAL A 79 -0.65 -10.11 -47.30
CA VAL A 79 -0.89 -11.06 -46.20
C VAL A 79 0.13 -10.89 -45.08
N GLU A 80 1.40 -10.65 -45.41
CA GLU A 80 2.45 -10.35 -44.43
C GLU A 80 2.25 -9.00 -43.76
N GLU A 81 1.90 -7.96 -44.51
CA GLU A 81 1.60 -6.62 -44.00
C GLU A 81 0.40 -6.64 -43.03
N LEU A 82 -0.69 -7.31 -43.41
CA LEU A 82 -1.86 -7.50 -42.52
C LEU A 82 -1.52 -8.33 -41.27
N ARG A 83 -0.59 -9.29 -41.37
CA ARG A 83 -0.10 -10.04 -40.20
C ARG A 83 0.76 -9.16 -39.30
N TYR A 84 1.61 -8.33 -39.88
CA TYR A 84 2.44 -7.37 -39.18
C TYR A 84 1.58 -6.34 -38.43
N GLU A 85 0.64 -5.69 -39.11
CA GLU A 85 -0.31 -4.75 -38.48
C GLU A 85 -1.15 -5.42 -37.39
N ARG A 86 -1.63 -6.65 -37.61
CA ARG A 86 -2.36 -7.41 -36.58
C ARG A 86 -1.49 -7.69 -35.35
N ASN A 87 -0.20 -7.97 -35.55
CA ASN A 87 0.74 -8.20 -34.46
C ASN A 87 1.08 -6.90 -33.73
N GLU A 88 1.27 -5.78 -34.44
CA GLU A 88 1.48 -4.47 -33.83
C GLU A 88 0.24 -4.01 -33.05
N LEU A 89 -0.96 -4.16 -33.61
CA LEU A 89 -2.23 -3.89 -32.89
C LEU A 89 -2.39 -4.78 -31.65
N LYS A 90 -1.95 -6.04 -31.71
CA LYS A 90 -1.93 -6.91 -30.52
C LYS A 90 -0.94 -6.40 -29.46
N LYS A 91 0.27 -5.99 -29.86
CA LYS A 91 1.27 -5.41 -28.95
C LYS A 91 0.75 -4.12 -28.32
N GLU A 92 0.13 -3.24 -29.10
CA GLU A 92 -0.48 -2.01 -28.60
C GLU A 92 -1.65 -2.28 -27.65
N LYS A 93 -2.52 -3.26 -27.95
CA LYS A 93 -3.57 -3.69 -27.02
C LYS A 93 -3.01 -4.19 -25.69
N ILE A 94 -1.92 -4.95 -25.72
CA ILE A 94 -1.25 -5.42 -24.50
C ILE A 94 -0.67 -4.22 -23.73
N ARG A 95 0.06 -3.31 -24.40
CA ARG A 95 0.61 -2.08 -23.79
C ARG A 95 -0.49 -1.22 -23.16
N PHE A 96 -1.59 -1.01 -23.87
CA PHE A 96 -2.74 -0.24 -23.39
C PHE A 96 -3.43 -0.93 -22.20
N SER A 97 -3.56 -2.26 -22.23
CA SER A 97 -4.10 -3.03 -21.11
C SER A 97 -3.21 -2.92 -19.87
N ASP A 98 -1.89 -2.97 -20.02
CA ASP A 98 -0.94 -2.79 -18.92
C ASP A 98 -0.99 -1.37 -18.37
N GLN A 99 -0.99 -0.34 -19.22
CA GLN A 99 -1.17 1.06 -18.82
C GLN A 99 -2.49 1.28 -18.08
N LYS A 100 -3.59 0.69 -18.56
CA LYS A 100 -4.90 0.77 -17.90
C LYS A 100 -4.89 0.06 -16.54
N ARG A 101 -4.18 -1.08 -16.42
CA ARG A 101 -4.01 -1.78 -15.15
C ARG A 101 -3.25 -0.92 -14.15
N GLU A 102 -2.15 -0.30 -14.59
CA GLU A 102 -1.33 0.59 -13.78
C GLU A 102 -2.10 1.85 -13.37
N PHE A 103 -2.78 2.51 -14.30
CA PHE A 103 -3.63 3.68 -14.05
C PHE A 103 -4.75 3.35 -13.04
N ASN A 104 -5.43 2.21 -13.20
CA ASN A 104 -6.45 1.77 -12.25
C ASN A 104 -5.87 1.38 -10.88
N ASN A 105 -4.60 0.96 -10.80
CA ASN A 105 -3.92 0.77 -9.53
C ASN A 105 -3.65 2.11 -8.85
N ILE A 106 -3.16 3.11 -9.59
CA ILE A 106 -2.93 4.48 -9.09
C ILE A 106 -4.24 5.10 -8.62
N LEU A 107 -5.30 5.04 -9.44
CA LEU A 107 -6.62 5.58 -9.09
C LEU A 107 -7.19 4.93 -7.84
N ARG A 108 -7.03 3.61 -7.66
CA ARG A 108 -7.42 2.91 -6.43
C ARG A 108 -6.61 3.33 -5.22
N LYS A 109 -5.31 3.62 -5.38
CA LYS A 109 -4.48 4.18 -4.30
C LYS A 109 -4.95 5.59 -3.94
N MET A 110 -5.17 6.46 -4.93
CA MET A 110 -5.66 7.82 -4.74
C MET A 110 -7.02 7.85 -4.05
N ALA A 111 -8.00 7.07 -4.53
CA ALA A 111 -9.33 7.01 -3.91
C ALA A 111 -9.30 6.50 -2.46
N ARG A 112 -8.37 5.58 -2.12
CA ARG A 112 -8.17 5.14 -0.73
C ARG A 112 -7.55 6.24 0.14
N LEU A 113 -6.62 7.01 -0.42
CA LEU A 113 -6.00 8.14 0.28
C LEU A 113 -6.98 9.29 0.47
N GLU A 114 -7.79 9.63 -0.54
CA GLU A 114 -8.85 10.64 -0.45
C GLU A 114 -9.91 10.25 0.57
N HIS A 115 -10.41 9.01 0.50
CA HIS A 115 -11.36 8.51 1.49
C HIS A 115 -10.78 8.51 2.92
N LEU A 116 -9.50 8.16 3.05
CA LEU A 116 -8.79 8.24 4.33
C LEU A 116 -8.61 9.68 4.80
N GLN A 117 -8.32 10.61 3.89
CA GLN A 117 -8.19 12.03 4.20
C GLN A 117 -9.53 12.64 4.63
N ASP A 118 -10.62 12.30 3.98
CA ASP A 118 -11.96 12.78 4.31
C ASP A 118 -12.44 12.17 5.63
N TYR A 119 -12.23 10.87 5.86
CA TYR A 119 -12.52 10.23 7.14
C TYR A 119 -11.63 10.76 8.27
N LEU A 120 -10.35 11.06 8.00
CA LEU A 120 -9.47 11.72 8.96
C LEU A 120 -9.94 13.14 9.27
N LYS A 121 -10.40 13.92 8.29
CA LYS A 121 -10.99 15.24 8.56
C LYS A 121 -12.22 15.11 9.45
N GLU A 122 -13.14 14.19 9.13
CA GLU A 122 -14.33 13.94 9.96
C GLU A 122 -13.95 13.47 11.38
N THR A 123 -12.95 12.60 11.50
CA THR A 123 -12.47 12.11 12.81
C THR A 123 -11.74 13.21 13.59
N VAL A 124 -10.91 14.00 12.92
CA VAL A 124 -10.17 15.14 13.51
C VAL A 124 -11.12 16.26 13.91
N GLU A 125 -12.20 16.51 13.18
CA GLU A 125 -13.28 17.42 13.57
C GLU A 125 -14.04 16.94 14.82
N GLN A 126 -14.05 15.62 15.07
CA GLN A 126 -14.60 15.02 16.30
C GLN A 126 -13.59 14.95 17.45
N LEU A 127 -12.28 15.11 17.19
CA LEU A 127 -11.28 15.20 18.24
C LEU A 127 -11.44 16.54 18.95
N GLU A 128 -11.94 16.52 20.18
CA GLU A 128 -12.01 17.73 20.99
C GLU A 128 -10.64 18.42 21.04
N PRO A 129 -10.59 19.76 20.90
CA PRO A 129 -9.34 20.48 20.95
C PRO A 129 -8.64 20.20 22.28
N VAL A 130 -7.44 19.63 22.21
CA VAL A 130 -6.65 19.40 23.42
C VAL A 130 -6.41 20.75 24.08
N SER A 131 -6.75 20.81 25.37
CA SER A 131 -6.42 21.92 26.27
C SER A 131 -5.27 21.47 27.17
N LEU A 132 -4.21 22.25 27.20
CA LEU A 132 -3.06 22.02 28.08
C LEU A 132 -3.14 22.92 29.30
N ASN A 133 -2.84 22.35 30.47
CA ASN A 133 -2.69 23.08 31.72
C ASN A 133 -1.20 23.23 32.02
N ILE A 134 -0.52 24.04 31.21
CA ILE A 134 0.94 24.19 31.26
C ILE A 134 1.37 24.76 32.62
N LYS A 135 2.18 24.00 33.36
CA LYS A 135 2.79 24.40 34.63
C LYS A 135 4.31 24.36 34.50
N PRO A 136 4.99 25.49 34.26
CA PRO A 136 6.45 25.52 34.18
C PRO A 136 7.06 24.98 35.48
N SER A 137 7.67 23.80 35.44
CA SER A 137 8.13 23.12 36.66
C SER A 137 9.66 23.04 36.80
N HIS A 138 10.41 23.22 35.72
CA HIS A 138 11.84 22.88 35.69
C HIS A 138 12.70 24.01 35.13
N THR A 139 13.89 24.19 35.69
CA THR A 139 14.89 25.21 35.32
C THR A 139 16.22 24.56 34.95
N GLY A 140 16.96 25.15 34.00
CA GLY A 140 18.24 24.62 33.51
C GLY A 140 18.15 23.90 32.16
N VAL A 141 19.24 23.25 31.75
CA VAL A 141 19.31 22.48 30.51
C VAL A 141 19.65 21.04 30.88
N LYS A 142 18.62 20.17 30.89
CA LYS A 142 18.81 18.72 31.03
C LYS A 142 17.83 18.01 30.11
N GLU A 143 18.35 17.03 29.37
CA GLU A 143 17.60 16.35 28.30
C GLU A 143 17.46 14.85 28.62
N ALA A 144 16.32 14.28 28.23
CA ALA A 144 16.08 12.85 28.29
C ALA A 144 15.43 12.38 26.99
N MET A 145 15.58 11.11 26.65
CA MET A 145 14.92 10.48 25.52
C MET A 145 14.20 9.21 25.96
N VAL A 146 12.90 9.11 25.66
CA VAL A 146 12.16 7.86 25.72
C VAL A 146 12.00 7.34 24.30
N VAL A 147 12.34 6.06 24.12
CA VAL A 147 12.26 5.39 22.82
C VAL A 147 11.12 4.38 22.88
N ILE A 148 10.17 4.52 21.95
CA ILE A 148 8.94 3.75 21.82
C ILE A 148 8.99 3.03 20.47
N SER A 149 8.99 1.70 20.46
CA SER A 149 9.05 0.91 19.22
C SER A 149 8.14 -0.30 19.28
N ASP A 150 7.66 -0.72 18.10
CA ASP A 150 6.99 -2.01 17.93
C ASP A 150 5.79 -2.18 18.89
N MET A 151 4.87 -1.20 18.89
CA MET A 151 3.60 -1.33 19.61
C MET A 151 2.70 -2.39 18.97
N HIS A 152 2.72 -2.56 17.65
CA HIS A 152 1.87 -3.54 16.94
C HIS A 152 0.40 -3.48 17.39
N ILE A 153 -0.17 -2.28 17.55
CA ILE A 153 -1.60 -2.13 17.89
C ILE A 153 -2.44 -2.81 16.80
N GLY A 154 -3.45 -3.56 17.23
CA GLY A 154 -4.23 -4.49 16.40
C GLY A 154 -3.76 -5.94 16.50
N MET A 155 -2.56 -6.21 17.03
CA MET A 155 -2.09 -7.58 17.29
C MET A 155 -2.74 -8.16 18.55
N GLN A 156 -3.17 -9.43 18.46
CA GLN A 156 -3.63 -10.22 19.59
C GLN A 156 -2.69 -11.41 19.83
N ILE A 157 -2.21 -11.55 21.07
CA ILE A 157 -1.41 -12.68 21.53
C ILE A 157 -2.10 -13.25 22.77
N ASN A 158 -2.39 -14.54 22.75
CA ASN A 158 -2.82 -15.28 23.93
C ASN A 158 -2.10 -16.62 23.96
N SER A 159 -0.97 -16.67 24.67
CA SER A 159 -0.13 -17.86 24.78
C SER A 159 0.31 -18.08 26.22
N GLN A 160 0.83 -19.27 26.52
CA GLN A 160 1.40 -19.56 27.85
C GLN A 160 2.60 -18.67 28.22
N PHE A 161 3.21 -17.98 27.26
CA PHE A 161 4.39 -17.15 27.45
C PHE A 161 4.10 -15.66 27.53
N ASN A 162 2.97 -15.22 26.97
CA ASN A 162 2.67 -13.80 26.80
C ASN A 162 1.18 -13.59 26.44
N VAL A 163 0.61 -12.53 26.98
CA VAL A 163 -0.71 -12.00 26.60
C VAL A 163 -0.52 -10.58 26.11
N TYR A 164 -1.09 -10.27 24.95
CA TYR A 164 -1.04 -8.95 24.34
C TYR A 164 -2.33 -8.66 23.59
N ASN A 165 -2.85 -7.46 23.79
CA ASN A 165 -3.97 -6.88 23.07
C ASN A 165 -3.93 -5.36 23.29
N LYS A 166 -4.92 -4.65 22.76
CA LYS A 166 -5.06 -3.20 22.89
C LYS A 166 -5.02 -2.70 24.35
N ASP A 167 -5.70 -3.38 25.27
CA ASP A 167 -5.75 -3.00 26.69
C ASP A 167 -4.40 -3.18 27.38
N VAL A 168 -3.73 -4.32 27.11
CA VAL A 168 -2.38 -4.57 27.62
C VAL A 168 -1.41 -3.53 27.05
N ALA A 169 -1.51 -3.19 25.77
CA ALA A 169 -0.68 -2.15 25.16
C ALA A 169 -0.84 -0.80 25.86
N LYS A 170 -2.09 -0.41 26.18
CA LYS A 170 -2.38 0.81 26.94
C LYS A 170 -1.76 0.77 28.34
N GLN A 171 -1.95 -0.32 29.09
CA GLN A 171 -1.36 -0.48 30.43
C GLN A 171 0.17 -0.41 30.39
N ARG A 172 0.79 -1.04 29.39
CA ARG A 172 2.24 -0.99 29.17
C ARG A 172 2.71 0.43 28.87
N LEU A 173 1.98 1.17 28.04
CA LEU A 173 2.30 2.57 27.74
C LEU A 173 2.14 3.48 28.96
N GLU A 174 1.10 3.28 29.78
CA GLU A 174 0.91 3.99 31.04
C GLU A 174 2.07 3.72 32.01
N LYS A 175 2.53 2.46 32.11
CA LYS A 175 3.71 2.10 32.91
C LYS A 175 4.96 2.84 32.42
N LEU A 176 5.21 2.87 31.11
CA LEU A 176 6.32 3.62 30.52
C LEU A 176 6.19 5.13 30.79
N CYS A 177 4.98 5.68 30.65
CA CYS A 177 4.69 7.09 30.90
C CYS A 177 5.01 7.45 32.35
N ASN A 178 4.54 6.66 33.32
CA ASN A 178 4.80 6.87 34.73
C ASN A 178 6.30 6.80 35.06
N LYS A 179 7.03 5.80 34.52
CA LYS A 179 8.49 5.70 34.71
C LYS A 179 9.24 6.89 34.11
N THR A 180 8.80 7.36 32.95
CA THR A 180 9.38 8.54 32.30
C THR A 180 9.06 9.80 33.10
N TYR A 181 7.83 9.95 33.59
CA TYR A 181 7.40 11.05 34.46
C TYR A 181 8.23 11.11 35.75
N ASP A 182 8.40 10.00 36.44
CA ASP A 182 9.20 9.92 37.67
C ASP A 182 10.64 10.37 37.41
N LYS A 183 11.23 9.95 36.28
CA LYS A 183 12.59 10.34 35.88
C LYS A 183 12.66 11.84 35.56
N VAL A 184 11.70 12.35 34.79
CA VAL A 184 11.61 13.79 34.43
C VAL A 184 11.55 14.66 35.69
N GLN A 185 10.69 14.30 36.64
CA GLN A 185 10.55 15.03 37.90
C GLN A 185 11.80 14.93 38.77
N LYS A 186 12.33 13.71 38.98
CA LYS A 186 13.48 13.46 39.85
C LYS A 186 14.74 14.19 39.38
N GLU A 187 14.94 14.28 38.07
CA GLU A 187 16.14 14.85 37.48
C GLU A 187 15.96 16.25 36.91
N ASN A 188 14.79 16.84 37.08
CA ASN A 188 14.50 18.21 36.64
C ASN A 188 14.73 18.37 35.12
N ILE A 189 14.30 17.37 34.33
CA ILE A 189 14.45 17.35 32.86
C ILE A 189 13.64 18.50 32.25
N THR A 190 14.28 19.30 31.39
CA THR A 190 13.65 20.45 30.74
C THR A 190 13.29 20.20 29.27
N THR A 191 13.90 19.19 28.64
CA THR A 191 13.54 18.73 27.29
C THR A 191 13.41 17.20 27.26
N LEU A 192 12.25 16.70 26.83
CA LEU A 192 12.01 15.30 26.57
C LEU A 192 11.93 15.04 25.07
N HIS A 193 12.80 14.16 24.59
CA HIS A 193 12.77 13.58 23.27
C HIS A 193 11.92 12.30 23.32
N ILE A 194 10.93 12.18 22.44
CA ILE A 194 10.10 10.99 22.31
C ILE A 194 10.36 10.42 20.92
N ALA A 195 11.11 9.32 20.85
CA ALA A 195 11.45 8.66 19.60
C ALA A 195 10.53 7.47 19.33
N SER A 196 9.56 7.62 18.44
CA SER A 196 8.75 6.55 17.87
C SER A 196 9.53 5.89 16.73
N LEU A 197 10.01 4.66 16.92
CA LEU A 197 10.85 3.95 15.94
C LEU A 197 10.07 2.98 15.04
N GLY A 198 8.79 3.25 14.82
CA GLY A 198 7.97 2.51 13.85
C GLY A 198 7.36 1.22 14.38
N ASP A 199 6.52 0.60 13.53
CA ASP A 199 5.71 -0.58 13.83
C ASP A 199 4.78 -0.37 15.03
N GLN A 200 4.24 0.85 15.15
CA GLN A 200 3.23 1.19 16.15
C GLN A 200 1.88 0.52 15.85
N ILE A 201 1.56 0.31 14.57
CA ILE A 201 0.41 -0.46 14.12
C ILE A 201 0.84 -1.83 13.58
N ASN A 202 0.00 -2.85 13.73
CA ASN A 202 0.28 -4.17 13.17
C ASN A 202 0.10 -4.20 11.63
N GLY A 203 -0.78 -3.34 11.10
CA GLY A 203 -0.86 -3.07 9.66
C GLY A 203 -1.54 -4.17 8.84
N LEU A 204 -1.25 -4.23 7.52
CA LEU A 204 -1.88 -5.15 6.55
C LEU A 204 -0.90 -6.13 5.88
N ILE A 205 0.30 -6.32 6.44
CA ILE A 205 1.46 -6.77 5.64
C ILE A 205 1.43 -8.24 5.27
N HIS A 206 0.94 -9.11 6.15
CA HIS A 206 0.72 -10.50 5.83
C HIS A 206 -0.78 -10.81 5.83
N SER A 207 -1.22 -11.71 4.95
CA SER A 207 -2.59 -12.21 4.97
C SER A 207 -2.98 -12.81 6.31
N THR A 208 -2.01 -13.40 7.03
CA THR A 208 -2.17 -13.87 8.41
C THR A 208 -2.31 -12.73 9.41
N THR A 209 -1.53 -11.65 9.28
CA THR A 209 -1.67 -10.43 10.08
C THR A 209 -3.08 -9.84 9.95
N ARG A 210 -3.63 -9.81 8.72
CA ARG A 210 -5.01 -9.32 8.48
C ARG A 210 -6.07 -10.20 9.15
N ILE A 211 -5.87 -11.51 9.23
CA ILE A 211 -6.80 -12.44 9.90
C ILE A 211 -6.72 -12.29 11.43
N ASN A 212 -5.51 -12.03 11.95
CA ASN A 212 -5.24 -11.89 13.38
C ASN A 212 -5.47 -10.48 13.93
N ASN A 213 -5.80 -9.51 13.05
CA ASN A 213 -6.11 -8.16 13.47
C ASN A 213 -7.53 -8.08 14.03
N GLU A 214 -7.66 -7.60 15.26
CA GLU A 214 -8.97 -7.28 15.86
C GLU A 214 -9.57 -6.01 15.23
N GLU A 215 -8.71 -5.08 14.86
CA GLU A 215 -9.06 -3.74 14.38
C GLU A 215 -8.63 -3.57 12.93
N ASN A 216 -9.41 -2.79 12.17
CA ASN A 216 -8.96 -2.35 10.86
C ASN A 216 -7.78 -1.36 11.01
N VAL A 217 -6.97 -1.17 9.95
CA VAL A 217 -5.76 -0.34 10.08
C VAL A 217 -6.04 1.12 10.43
N ILE A 218 -7.22 1.64 10.08
CA ILE A 218 -7.59 3.01 10.44
C ILE A 218 -7.87 3.11 11.93
N GLU A 219 -8.62 2.15 12.49
CA GLU A 219 -8.83 2.03 13.94
C GLU A 219 -7.52 1.86 14.71
N GLN A 220 -6.55 1.10 14.17
CA GLN A 220 -5.21 0.97 14.76
C GLN A 220 -4.48 2.33 14.79
N ILE A 221 -4.50 3.09 13.70
CA ILE A 221 -3.87 4.43 13.62
C ILE A 221 -4.53 5.38 14.63
N ILE A 222 -5.86 5.42 14.68
CA ILE A 222 -6.61 6.27 15.62
C ILE A 222 -6.22 5.90 17.04
N THR A 223 -6.22 4.60 17.37
CA THR A 223 -5.88 4.10 18.71
C THR A 223 -4.46 4.47 19.12
N VAL A 224 -3.47 4.21 18.27
CA VAL A 224 -2.07 4.58 18.53
C VAL A 224 -1.93 6.09 18.71
N SER A 225 -2.56 6.87 17.83
CA SER A 225 -2.50 8.32 17.88
C SER A 225 -3.08 8.84 19.19
N GLU A 226 -4.19 8.26 19.65
CA GLU A 226 -4.84 8.64 20.91
C GLU A 226 -3.98 8.30 22.13
N TYR A 227 -3.32 7.14 22.10
CA TYR A 227 -2.38 6.69 23.14
C TYR A 227 -1.15 7.59 23.21
N LEU A 228 -0.52 7.88 22.07
CA LEU A 228 0.63 8.78 22.00
C LEU A 228 0.24 10.21 22.34
N LYS A 229 -0.97 10.66 21.97
CA LYS A 229 -1.49 11.98 22.34
C LYS A 229 -1.61 12.12 23.86
N GLN A 230 -2.14 11.11 24.54
CA GLN A 230 -2.19 11.08 26.00
C GLN A 230 -0.79 11.09 26.63
N PHE A 231 0.14 10.29 26.09
CA PHE A 231 1.53 10.25 26.55
C PHE A 231 2.22 11.61 26.42
N VAL A 232 2.17 12.23 25.23
CA VAL A 232 2.77 13.55 24.95
C VAL A 232 2.15 14.63 25.82
N LYS A 233 0.82 14.62 25.99
CA LYS A 233 0.10 15.60 26.79
C LYS A 233 0.62 15.70 28.23
N VAL A 234 0.94 14.58 28.87
CA VAL A 234 1.47 14.55 30.25
C VAL A 234 2.68 15.46 30.40
N PHE A 235 3.62 15.39 29.45
CA PHE A 235 4.86 16.16 29.50
C PHE A 235 4.68 17.60 29.04
N LEU A 236 3.80 17.86 28.08
CA LEU A 236 3.45 19.22 27.70
C LEU A 236 2.74 19.98 28.84
N ASP A 237 1.89 19.30 29.62
CA ASP A 237 1.24 19.86 30.82
C ASP A 237 2.26 20.20 31.93
N LEU A 238 3.39 19.49 32.00
CA LEU A 238 4.53 19.85 32.87
C LEU A 238 5.30 21.10 32.39
N GLY A 239 4.94 21.66 31.24
CA GLY A 239 5.60 22.84 30.67
C GLY A 239 7.04 22.63 30.21
N ILE A 240 7.48 21.37 30.08
CA ILE A 240 8.77 21.06 29.47
C ILE A 240 8.68 21.09 27.96
N LYS A 241 9.84 21.18 27.28
CA LYS A 241 9.90 21.03 25.82
C LYS A 241 9.75 19.56 25.46
N VAL A 242 8.88 19.26 24.52
CA VAL A 242 8.70 17.91 23.98
C VAL A 242 9.05 17.92 22.50
N LYS A 243 9.97 17.05 22.09
CA LYS A 243 10.34 16.81 20.69
C LYS A 243 9.95 15.39 20.31
N PHE A 244 8.96 15.25 19.44
CA PHE A 244 8.44 13.96 18.98
C PHE A 244 9.06 13.58 17.63
N TYR A 245 9.75 12.46 17.55
CA TYR A 245 10.36 11.95 16.33
C TYR A 245 9.61 10.69 15.89
N ASN A 246 9.20 10.63 14.63
CA ASN A 246 8.50 9.49 14.08
C ASN A 246 9.27 8.89 12.90
N VAL A 247 9.80 7.69 13.10
CA VAL A 247 10.36 6.86 12.04
C VAL A 247 9.33 5.79 11.70
N VAL A 248 9.01 5.64 10.42
CA VAL A 248 8.06 4.62 9.97
C VAL A 248 8.67 3.22 10.01
N GLY A 249 7.88 2.26 10.48
CA GLY A 249 8.25 0.86 10.49
C GLY A 249 7.85 0.13 9.21
N ASN A 250 8.23 -1.14 9.11
CA ASN A 250 7.85 -1.91 7.94
C ASN A 250 6.38 -2.32 7.96
N HIS A 251 5.74 -2.56 9.12
CA HIS A 251 4.35 -3.01 9.29
C HIS A 251 3.30 -1.99 8.83
N SER A 252 3.66 -0.71 8.80
CA SER A 252 2.75 0.37 8.44
C SER A 252 2.68 0.67 6.94
N ARG A 253 3.35 -0.12 6.09
CA ARG A 253 3.31 0.04 4.62
C ARG A 253 1.89 -0.09 4.06
N VAL A 254 1.52 0.86 3.21
CA VAL A 254 0.24 0.84 2.47
C VAL A 254 0.19 -0.31 1.46
N VAL A 255 1.35 -0.67 0.90
CA VAL A 255 1.51 -1.82 0.00
C VAL A 255 2.29 -2.92 0.71
N ALA A 256 1.64 -4.06 0.93
CA ALA A 256 2.20 -5.20 1.66
C ALA A 256 3.48 -5.77 1.02
N ASN A 257 3.55 -5.81 -0.32
CA ASN A 257 4.74 -6.31 -1.01
C ASN A 257 5.86 -5.27 -1.01
N LYS A 258 6.99 -5.58 -0.35
CA LYS A 258 8.17 -4.71 -0.27
C LYS A 258 8.69 -4.29 -1.65
N LYS A 259 8.56 -5.15 -2.68
CA LYS A 259 9.04 -4.85 -4.04
C LYS A 259 8.16 -3.83 -4.79
N ASP A 260 6.90 -3.72 -4.39
CA ASP A 260 5.89 -2.85 -5.03
C ASP A 260 5.61 -1.59 -4.19
N SER A 261 6.29 -1.44 -3.05
CA SER A 261 6.18 -0.32 -2.13
C SER A 261 7.20 0.76 -2.54
N ILE A 262 6.74 2.01 -2.64
CA ILE A 262 7.59 3.19 -2.92
C ILE A 262 8.29 3.60 -1.62
N GLY A 263 9.13 2.73 -1.06
CA GLY A 263 9.91 3.01 0.15
C GLY A 263 9.07 3.37 1.39
N THR A 264 9.64 4.21 2.26
CA THR A 264 9.06 4.68 3.53
C THR A 264 8.05 5.82 3.35
N SER A 265 7.86 6.35 2.13
CA SER A 265 6.98 7.49 1.89
C SER A 265 5.49 7.13 1.91
N GLU A 266 5.11 5.90 1.52
CA GLU A 266 3.73 5.39 1.57
C GLU A 266 3.48 4.55 2.84
N SER A 267 3.54 5.20 4.01
CA SER A 267 3.24 4.57 5.31
C SER A 267 2.08 5.26 6.04
N PHE A 268 1.20 4.45 6.62
CA PHE A 268 0.10 4.89 7.46
C PHE A 268 0.56 5.57 8.75
N GLU A 269 1.75 5.25 9.26
CA GLU A 269 2.28 5.85 10.51
C GLU A 269 2.60 7.33 10.38
N ARG A 270 2.75 7.84 9.15
CA ARG A 270 2.90 9.29 8.91
C ARG A 270 1.68 10.08 9.41
N LEU A 271 0.50 9.47 9.40
CA LEU A 271 -0.73 10.07 9.90
C LEU A 271 -0.71 10.30 11.41
N ILE A 272 0.05 9.50 12.17
CA ILE A 272 0.21 9.69 13.61
C ILE A 272 0.81 11.07 13.88
N THR A 273 1.87 11.44 13.17
CA THR A 273 2.48 12.76 13.32
C THR A 273 1.49 13.87 12.95
N THR A 274 0.74 13.71 11.84
CA THR A 274 -0.28 14.69 11.44
C THR A 274 -1.36 14.89 12.51
N ILE A 275 -1.83 13.81 13.16
CA ILE A 275 -2.83 13.88 14.23
C ILE A 275 -2.25 14.58 15.47
N LEU A 276 -1.01 14.25 15.86
CA LEU A 276 -0.33 14.90 16.99
C LEU A 276 -0.08 16.39 16.71
N ASP A 277 0.35 16.75 15.49
CA ASP A 277 0.59 18.14 15.10
C ASP A 277 -0.69 18.96 15.07
N THR A 278 -1.80 18.36 14.62
CA THR A 278 -3.11 19.01 14.69
C THR A 278 -3.53 19.27 16.15
N SER A 279 -3.18 18.35 17.05
CA SER A 279 -3.49 18.46 18.48
C SER A 279 -2.59 19.47 19.20
N PHE A 280 -1.30 19.48 18.89
CA PHE A 280 -0.28 20.15 19.71
C PHE A 280 0.55 21.22 18.99
N GLY A 281 0.51 21.31 17.67
CA GLY A 281 1.36 22.21 16.87
C GLY A 281 1.17 23.70 17.17
N LYS A 282 0.06 24.07 17.83
CA LYS A 282 -0.19 25.43 18.32
C LYS A 282 0.60 25.78 19.60
N TYR A 283 1.20 24.81 20.29
CA TYR A 283 1.92 25.02 21.54
C TYR A 283 3.43 25.17 21.30
N SER A 284 4.02 26.23 21.85
CA SER A 284 5.43 26.56 21.65
C SER A 284 6.42 25.57 22.27
N ASN A 285 5.96 24.71 23.18
CA ASN A 285 6.78 23.68 23.81
C ASN A 285 6.64 22.30 23.14
N TYR A 286 5.95 22.20 22.00
CA TYR A 286 5.85 20.99 21.19
C TYR A 286 6.55 21.16 19.85
N TYR A 287 7.32 20.15 19.46
CA TYR A 287 7.97 20.05 18.16
C TYR A 287 7.87 18.62 17.67
N SER A 288 7.75 18.43 16.36
CA SER A 288 7.74 17.11 15.75
C SER A 288 8.59 17.06 14.49
N GLU A 289 9.08 15.87 14.18
CA GLU A 289 9.79 15.55 12.96
C GLU A 289 9.46 14.12 12.54
N SER A 290 9.22 13.89 11.26
CA SER A 290 9.03 12.56 10.69
C SER A 290 10.15 12.24 9.72
N ASP A 291 10.55 10.97 9.65
CA ASP A 291 11.57 10.54 8.70
C ASP A 291 11.12 10.78 7.26
N THR A 292 12.07 11.04 6.37
CA THR A 292 11.84 11.01 4.92
C THR A 292 12.46 9.77 4.29
N GLU A 293 13.62 9.35 4.79
CA GLU A 293 14.46 8.29 4.22
C GLU A 293 14.56 7.05 5.13
N GLY A 294 13.65 6.89 6.11
CA GLY A 294 13.66 5.76 7.05
C GLY A 294 14.55 5.95 8.29
N PHE A 295 15.12 7.14 8.47
CA PHE A 295 15.87 7.52 9.67
C PHE A 295 15.74 9.02 9.95
N ILE A 296 16.04 9.41 11.19
CA ILE A 296 16.17 10.80 11.64
C ILE A 296 17.54 10.95 12.33
N VAL A 297 18.24 12.05 12.06
CA VAL A 297 19.49 12.40 12.74
C VAL A 297 19.24 13.55 13.68
N ILE A 298 19.46 13.34 14.98
CA ILE A 298 19.33 14.38 15.99
C ILE A 298 20.68 14.64 16.66
N ASN A 299 20.81 15.82 17.27
CA ASN A 299 21.97 16.14 18.10
C ASN A 299 21.51 16.44 19.53
N ILE A 300 22.03 15.68 20.50
CA ILE A 300 21.81 15.89 21.93
C ILE A 300 23.19 15.92 22.59
N SER A 301 23.46 16.96 23.38
CA SER A 301 24.76 17.13 24.07
C SER A 301 25.98 17.03 23.13
N GLY A 302 25.87 17.53 21.90
CA GLY A 302 26.94 17.47 20.90
C GLY A 302 27.11 16.11 20.21
N LYS A 303 26.31 15.10 20.57
CA LYS A 303 26.36 13.76 19.99
C LYS A 303 25.35 13.60 18.86
N ASN A 304 25.83 13.20 17.69
CA ASN A 304 24.95 12.79 16.59
C ASN A 304 24.34 11.41 16.89
N ILE A 305 23.01 11.37 16.96
CA ILE A 305 22.21 10.20 17.24
C ILE A 305 21.35 9.90 16.03
N VAL A 306 21.37 8.65 15.55
CA VAL A 306 20.45 8.19 14.51
C VAL A 306 19.32 7.41 15.13
N LEU A 307 18.10 7.78 14.75
CA LEU A 307 16.87 7.06 15.05
C LEU A 307 16.44 6.33 13.78
N ALA A 308 16.28 5.01 13.83
CA ALA A 308 15.85 4.20 12.69
C ALA A 308 14.96 3.06 13.16
N HIS A 309 14.10 2.52 12.28
CA HIS A 309 13.34 1.32 12.64
C HIS A 309 14.24 0.07 12.66
N GLY A 310 15.14 -0.06 11.68
CA GLY A 310 16.15 -1.13 11.62
C GLY A 310 15.86 -2.25 10.61
N ASP A 311 14.78 -2.17 9.83
CA ASP A 311 14.48 -3.15 8.77
C ASP A 311 15.42 -3.01 7.54
N LEU A 312 15.99 -1.83 7.34
CA LEU A 312 17.01 -1.52 6.33
C LEU A 312 18.45 -1.75 6.84
N ASP A 313 18.66 -1.72 8.15
CA ASP A 313 19.98 -1.65 8.78
C ASP A 313 20.48 -3.00 9.30
N ARG A 314 20.34 -4.06 8.50
CA ARG A 314 20.67 -5.43 8.93
C ARG A 314 22.18 -5.73 8.88
N GLY A 315 22.71 -6.20 10.02
CA GLY A 315 24.08 -6.70 10.18
C GLY A 315 25.11 -5.59 10.46
N ALA A 316 26.29 -5.96 10.96
CA ALA A 316 27.29 -4.97 11.42
C ALA A 316 27.72 -3.95 10.35
N ASN A 317 27.68 -4.34 9.07
CA ASN A 317 28.07 -3.48 7.96
C ASN A 317 27.07 -2.34 7.66
N SER A 318 25.83 -2.40 8.16
CA SER A 318 24.84 -1.34 7.92
C SER A 318 25.28 -0.02 8.54
N ILE A 319 25.83 -0.08 9.76
CA ILE A 319 26.23 1.09 10.54
C ILE A 319 27.41 1.81 9.88
N THR A 320 28.40 1.06 9.40
CA THR A 320 29.52 1.63 8.65
C THR A 320 29.05 2.32 7.38
N LYS A 321 28.13 1.69 6.63
CA LYS A 321 27.55 2.28 5.41
C LYS A 321 26.73 3.53 5.73
N LEU A 322 25.98 3.52 6.83
CA LEU A 322 25.16 4.65 7.25
C LEU A 322 26.02 5.87 7.62
N SER A 323 27.11 5.68 8.37
CA SER A 323 28.07 6.76 8.67
C SER A 323 28.72 7.31 7.39
N GLN A 324 29.09 6.44 6.44
CA GLN A 324 29.63 6.86 5.15
C GLN A 324 28.61 7.63 4.30
N LEU A 325 27.35 7.19 4.29
CA LEU A 325 26.26 7.85 3.57
C LEU A 325 25.99 9.25 4.11
N LEU A 326 25.94 9.40 5.44
CA LEU A 326 25.66 10.68 6.09
C LEU A 326 26.86 11.64 6.08
N GLY A 327 28.08 11.13 5.92
CA GLY A 327 29.31 11.93 5.97
C GLY A 327 29.58 12.54 7.36
N ILE A 328 28.99 11.97 8.41
CA ILE A 328 29.14 12.41 9.81
C ILE A 328 29.61 11.28 10.72
N GLN A 329 30.27 11.64 11.83
CA GLN A 329 30.50 10.72 12.94
C GLN A 329 29.18 10.47 13.67
N ILE A 330 28.69 9.24 13.59
CA ILE A 330 27.53 8.78 14.38
C ILE A 330 28.03 8.29 15.73
N HIS A 331 27.48 8.80 16.82
CA HIS A 331 27.83 8.35 18.18
C HIS A 331 26.89 7.25 18.66
N TYR A 332 25.59 7.45 18.43
CA TYR A 332 24.56 6.53 18.88
C TYR A 332 23.57 6.19 17.78
N ILE A 333 23.09 4.96 17.77
CA ILE A 333 22.02 4.50 16.89
C ILE A 333 20.97 3.80 17.74
N PHE A 334 19.71 4.19 17.62
CA PHE A 334 18.59 3.52 18.27
C PHE A 334 17.72 2.85 17.21
N THR A 335 17.51 1.53 17.36
CA THR A 335 16.74 0.70 16.42
C THR A 335 15.70 -0.15 17.12
N GLY A 336 14.55 -0.33 16.48
CA GLY A 336 13.50 -1.28 16.85
C GLY A 336 13.62 -2.62 16.11
N HIS A 337 12.50 -3.11 15.60
CA HIS A 337 12.34 -4.22 14.64
C HIS A 337 12.68 -5.63 15.17
N VAL A 338 13.72 -5.78 16.00
CA VAL A 338 14.20 -7.09 16.47
C VAL A 338 13.53 -7.56 17.77
N HIS A 339 12.70 -6.73 18.38
CA HIS A 339 11.83 -7.01 19.54
C HIS A 339 12.56 -7.43 20.83
N HIS A 340 13.86 -7.18 20.93
CA HIS A 340 14.62 -7.41 22.15
C HIS A 340 15.68 -6.33 22.36
N HIS A 341 15.93 -6.04 23.63
CA HIS A 341 16.96 -5.09 23.99
C HIS A 341 18.36 -5.67 23.76
N PHE A 342 19.23 -4.88 23.14
CA PHE A 342 20.66 -5.18 23.05
C PHE A 342 21.48 -3.89 22.99
N VAL A 343 22.77 -3.98 23.31
CA VAL A 343 23.75 -2.92 23.11
C VAL A 343 24.95 -3.51 22.36
N LYS A 344 25.38 -2.86 21.28
CA LYS A 344 26.51 -3.30 20.45
C LYS A 344 27.37 -2.12 20.04
N GLU A 345 28.68 -2.30 20.12
CA GLU A 345 29.66 -1.31 19.68
C GLU A 345 30.15 -1.62 18.27
N HIS A 346 30.28 -0.58 17.45
CA HIS A 346 30.79 -0.61 16.08
C HIS A 346 31.82 0.49 15.92
N GLY A 347 33.04 0.24 16.40
CA GLY A 347 34.07 1.27 16.53
C GLY A 347 33.67 2.31 17.57
N LEU A 348 33.57 3.58 17.17
CA LEU A 348 33.15 4.70 18.04
C LEU A 348 31.62 4.88 18.11
N THR A 349 30.85 4.05 17.42
CA THR A 349 29.38 4.11 17.40
C THR A 349 28.78 3.03 18.29
N VAL A 350 27.81 3.38 19.14
CA VAL A 350 27.07 2.41 19.95
C VAL A 350 25.64 2.29 19.43
N GLN A 351 25.21 1.06 19.14
CA GLN A 351 23.85 0.74 18.73
C GLN A 351 23.06 0.17 19.91
N TYR A 352 21.89 0.75 20.15
CA TYR A 352 20.87 0.27 21.07
C TYR A 352 19.72 -0.36 20.28
N GLY A 353 19.49 -1.65 20.49
CA GLY A 353 18.23 -2.30 20.14
C GLY A 353 17.19 -2.06 21.22
N VAL A 354 15.99 -1.64 20.85
CA VAL A 354 14.86 -1.45 21.75
C VAL A 354 13.94 -2.66 21.67
N GLY A 355 13.42 -3.08 22.82
CA GLY A 355 12.41 -4.13 22.87
C GLY A 355 11.09 -3.72 22.22
N SER A 356 10.19 -4.67 22.06
CA SER A 356 8.81 -4.41 21.60
C SER A 356 7.85 -4.21 22.76
N PHE A 357 6.69 -3.60 22.51
CA PHE A 357 5.57 -3.72 23.45
C PHE A 357 4.92 -5.08 23.39
N CYS A 358 4.78 -5.68 22.19
CA CYS A 358 4.00 -6.91 22.04
C CYS A 358 4.64 -8.09 22.77
N GLY A 359 5.97 -8.17 22.83
CA GLY A 359 6.69 -9.27 23.47
C GLY A 359 6.77 -10.50 22.57
N LEU A 360 6.81 -11.68 23.16
CA LEU A 360 6.88 -12.93 22.39
C LEU A 360 5.56 -13.19 21.67
N ASP A 361 5.60 -13.12 20.34
CA ASP A 361 4.54 -13.55 19.44
C ASP A 361 4.76 -15.01 18.95
N GLN A 362 3.84 -15.53 18.14
CA GLN A 362 3.93 -16.90 17.65
C GLN A 362 5.18 -17.14 16.78
N TYR A 363 5.62 -16.13 16.02
CA TYR A 363 6.82 -16.20 15.20
C TYR A 363 8.07 -16.29 16.08
N ALA A 364 8.19 -15.43 17.09
CA ALA A 364 9.26 -15.43 18.07
C ALA A 364 9.33 -16.75 18.84
N ILE A 365 8.18 -17.27 19.29
CA ILE A 365 8.10 -18.58 19.95
C ILE A 365 8.59 -19.69 19.01
N SER A 366 8.12 -19.71 17.77
CA SER A 366 8.50 -20.73 16.78
C SER A 366 9.99 -20.68 16.45
N GLY A 367 10.57 -19.49 16.35
CA GLY A 367 11.99 -19.26 16.12
C GLY A 367 12.89 -19.40 17.35
N ARG A 368 12.30 -19.63 18.54
CA ARG A 368 13.01 -19.63 19.84
C ARG A 368 13.79 -18.34 20.11
N PHE A 369 13.25 -17.22 19.65
CA PHE A 369 13.79 -15.90 19.96
C PHE A 369 13.36 -15.47 21.37
N SER A 370 14.21 -14.71 22.06
CA SER A 370 13.90 -14.11 23.36
C SER A 370 13.44 -12.66 23.17
N GLY A 371 12.43 -12.22 23.93
CA GLY A 371 11.97 -10.84 23.89
C GLY A 371 11.00 -10.55 25.03
N ARG A 372 11.52 -9.97 26.12
CA ARG A 372 10.64 -9.43 27.17
C ARG A 372 10.09 -8.08 26.71
N PRO A 373 8.78 -7.82 26.86
CA PRO A 373 8.20 -6.51 26.62
C PRO A 373 9.03 -5.44 27.32
N SER A 374 9.64 -4.53 26.57
CA SER A 374 10.54 -3.53 27.13
C SER A 374 10.73 -2.35 26.18
N GLN A 375 10.99 -1.17 26.75
CA GLN A 375 11.33 0.07 26.04
C GLN A 375 12.53 0.72 26.69
N LEU A 376 13.07 1.80 26.10
CA LEU A 376 14.31 2.41 26.57
C LEU A 376 14.10 3.86 26.99
N LEU A 377 14.61 4.21 28.17
CA LEU A 377 14.70 5.56 28.68
C LEU A 377 16.17 5.94 28.84
N VAL A 378 16.57 7.09 28.31
CA VAL A 378 17.95 7.57 28.28
C VAL A 378 17.99 8.98 28.85
N THR A 379 18.95 9.27 29.73
CA THR A 379 19.24 10.63 30.17
C THR A 379 20.61 11.09 29.68
N PHE A 380 20.74 12.38 29.47
CA PHE A 380 21.95 12.99 28.95
C PHE A 380 22.48 14.02 29.97
N ASN A 381 23.80 14.02 30.14
CA ASN A 381 24.52 15.13 30.74
C ASN A 381 25.03 16.07 29.63
N GLU A 382 25.81 17.10 29.97
CA GLU A 382 26.28 18.10 29.00
C GLU A 382 27.20 17.53 27.90
N ALA A 383 27.82 16.37 28.12
CA ALA A 383 28.82 15.80 27.24
C ALA A 383 28.40 14.48 26.60
N ASP A 384 27.56 13.68 27.24
CA ASP A 384 27.19 12.34 26.76
C ASP A 384 25.92 11.75 27.39
N ILE A 385 25.57 10.53 27.00
CA ILE A 385 24.60 9.70 27.72
C ILE A 385 25.06 9.52 29.17
N GLU A 386 24.21 9.91 30.12
CA GLU A 386 24.44 9.76 31.56
C GLU A 386 23.94 8.39 32.06
N GLU A 387 22.73 8.00 31.66
CA GLU A 387 22.12 6.74 32.08
C GLU A 387 21.24 6.16 30.96
N THR A 388 21.27 4.83 30.82
CA THR A 388 20.33 4.07 29.99
C THR A 388 19.55 3.11 30.87
N ASN A 389 18.22 3.18 30.83
CA ASN A 389 17.33 2.38 31.64
C ASN A 389 16.35 1.61 30.75
N THR A 390 16.45 0.28 30.75
CA THR A 390 15.49 -0.59 30.07
C THR A 390 14.25 -0.75 30.95
N VAL A 391 13.13 -0.21 30.50
CA VAL A 391 11.84 -0.26 31.19
C VAL A 391 11.11 -1.53 30.76
N TYR A 392 11.14 -2.57 31.59
CA TYR A 392 10.36 -3.78 31.36
C TYR A 392 8.86 -3.53 31.59
N LEU A 393 8.04 -3.99 30.65
CA LEU A 393 6.61 -3.69 30.55
C LEU A 393 5.70 -4.84 31.00
N ASP A 394 6.28 -5.95 31.46
CA ASP A 394 5.54 -7.10 31.99
C ASP A 394 4.97 -6.89 33.40
#